data_AF-A0A9P6DH26-F1
#
_entry.id   AF-A0A9P6DH26-F1
#
_cell.length_a   1.000
_cell.length_b   1.000
_cell.length_c   1.000
_cell.angle_alpha   90.00
_cell.angle_beta   90.00
_cell.angle_gamma   90.00
#
_symmetry.space_group_name_H-M   'P 1'
#
loop_
_entity.id
_entity.type
_entity.pdbx_description
1 polymer ?
#
loop_
_entity_poly.entity_id
_entity_poly.type
_entity_poly.pdbx_seq_one_letter_code
_entity_poly.pdbx_strand_id
1 'polypeptide(L)'
;MVYINLNTFFPLSALASLISAVPVHLKKCIAQSIAKLTAQWKQACLKAGGTGKCNPVFQTAFTSPLATGSNCDQQNTTNSMVNLTKSLNNDPEMIRLAQLFVQQARNVPNSLQVPYCQQASKNVELTGLFHCQFAGSKFSSDQTRNLLLGIFAVNPPGSSPVKKDGPVLDGI
;
A
#
# COMPACT_ATOMS: atom_id res chain seq x y z
N MET A 1 75.66 8.53 36.79
CA MET A 1 75.59 7.18 36.20
C MET A 1 75.11 6.21 37.28
N VAL A 2 73.81 5.90 37.29
CA VAL A 2 73.19 4.63 37.74
C VAL A 2 71.86 4.58 36.98
N TYR A 3 71.63 3.49 36.24
CA TYR A 3 70.41 3.22 35.48
C TYR A 3 69.38 2.56 36.38
N ILE A 4 68.10 2.98 36.29
CA ILE A 4 66.95 2.09 36.54
C ILE A 4 65.94 2.28 35.40
N ASN A 5 65.78 1.20 34.65
CA ASN A 5 64.84 1.01 33.55
C ASN A 5 63.52 0.53 34.15
N LEU A 6 62.41 1.21 33.87
CA LEU A 6 61.08 0.69 34.17
C LEU A 6 60.18 0.87 32.94
N ASN A 7 60.22 -0.17 32.09
CA ASN A 7 59.23 -0.50 31.08
C ASN A 7 57.83 -0.56 31.70
N THR A 8 56.93 0.33 31.29
CA THR A 8 55.49 0.14 31.41
C THR A 8 54.80 0.51 30.10
N PHE A 9 54.74 -0.47 29.21
CA PHE A 9 53.81 -0.48 28.09
C PHE A 9 52.38 -0.65 28.64
N PHE A 10 51.53 0.36 28.51
CA PHE A 10 50.08 0.23 28.66
C PHE A 10 49.47 -0.08 27.29
N PRO A 11 48.98 -1.31 27.01
CA PRO A 11 48.17 -1.54 25.83
C PRO A 11 46.76 -0.99 26.06
N LEU A 12 46.43 0.11 25.40
CA LEU A 12 45.07 0.63 25.30
C LEU A 12 44.28 -0.29 24.35
N SER A 13 43.62 -1.32 24.90
CA SER A 13 42.73 -2.20 24.15
C SER A 13 41.47 -1.43 23.72
N ALA A 14 41.50 -0.88 22.51
CA ALA A 14 40.31 -0.38 21.84
C ALA A 14 39.46 -1.56 21.33
N LEU A 15 38.50 -2.00 22.13
CA LEU A 15 37.41 -2.87 21.67
C LEU A 15 36.50 -2.05 20.75
N ALA A 16 36.82 -2.02 19.46
CA ALA A 16 35.89 -1.57 18.43
C ALA A 16 34.79 -2.63 18.29
N SER A 17 33.69 -2.44 19.01
CA SER A 17 32.46 -3.19 18.79
C SER A 17 31.96 -2.90 17.37
N LEU A 18 32.25 -3.80 16.43
CA LEU A 18 31.57 -3.84 15.14
C LEU A 18 30.11 -4.21 15.40
N ILE A 19 29.28 -3.20 15.70
CA ILE A 19 27.84 -3.36 15.59
C ILE A 19 27.56 -3.49 14.10
N SER A 20 27.55 -4.73 13.61
CA SER A 20 26.90 -5.04 12.34
C SER A 20 25.43 -4.72 12.54
N ALA A 21 25.03 -3.49 12.22
CA ALA A 21 23.64 -3.16 11.99
C ALA A 21 23.21 -3.99 10.79
N VAL A 22 22.78 -5.23 11.06
CA VAL A 22 22.07 -6.04 10.08
C VAL A 22 20.94 -5.15 9.60
N PRO A 23 20.85 -4.83 8.30
CA PRO A 23 19.73 -4.06 7.80
C PRO A 23 18.48 -4.85 8.17
N VAL A 24 17.76 -4.35 9.18
CA VAL A 24 16.43 -4.84 9.49
C VAL A 24 15.64 -4.44 8.26
N HIS A 25 15.50 -5.37 7.32
CA HIS A 25 14.49 -5.29 6.28
C HIS A 25 13.16 -5.37 7.02
N LEU A 26 12.75 -4.22 7.57
CA LEU A 26 11.41 -3.98 8.05
C LEU A 26 10.51 -4.35 6.88
N LYS A 27 9.89 -5.54 6.97
CA LYS A 27 8.88 -5.96 6.01
C LYS A 27 7.84 -4.83 6.02
N LYS A 28 7.71 -4.14 4.89
CA LYS A 28 6.91 -2.92 4.82
C LYS A 28 5.48 -3.28 5.19
N CYS A 29 4.76 -2.54 6.01
CA CYS A 29 3.33 -2.87 6.15
C CYS A 29 2.57 -2.30 4.94
N ILE A 30 1.43 -2.86 4.54
CA ILE A 30 0.55 -2.26 3.50
C ILE A 30 0.16 -0.81 3.82
N ALA A 31 0.09 -0.43 5.10
CA ALA A 31 -0.05 0.98 5.49
C ALA A 31 1.06 1.87 4.91
N GLN A 32 2.29 1.36 4.79
CA GLN A 32 3.43 2.02 4.16
C GLN A 32 3.35 2.01 2.63
N SER A 33 2.81 0.96 1.99
CA SER A 33 2.60 0.94 0.53
C SER A 33 1.49 1.91 0.11
N ILE A 34 0.38 1.98 0.86
CA ILE A 34 -0.71 2.95 0.66
C ILE A 34 -0.21 4.37 0.87
N ALA A 35 0.51 4.63 1.97
CA ALA A 35 1.08 5.95 2.24
C ALA A 35 1.99 6.41 1.08
N LYS A 36 2.84 5.50 0.59
CA LYS A 36 3.72 5.77 -0.54
C LYS A 36 2.93 6.03 -1.84
N LEU A 37 1.97 5.18 -2.19
CA LEU A 37 1.20 5.31 -3.43
C LEU A 37 0.34 6.57 -3.44
N THR A 38 -0.33 6.87 -2.33
CA THR A 38 -1.13 8.09 -2.20
C THR A 38 -0.26 9.34 -2.25
N ALA A 39 0.93 9.31 -1.63
CA ALA A 39 1.90 10.42 -1.75
C ALA A 39 2.42 10.59 -3.17
N GLN A 40 2.76 9.50 -3.87
CA GLN A 40 3.16 9.54 -5.28
C GLN A 40 2.05 10.12 -6.16
N TRP A 41 0.80 9.70 -5.94
CA TRP A 41 -0.33 10.24 -6.69
C TRP A 41 -0.55 11.73 -6.40
N LYS A 42 -0.43 12.17 -5.15
CA LYS A 42 -0.50 13.59 -4.79
C LYS A 42 0.58 14.41 -5.50
N GLN A 43 1.80 13.89 -5.59
CA GLN A 43 2.89 14.57 -6.32
C GLN A 43 2.60 14.67 -7.82
N ALA A 44 2.12 13.59 -8.43
CA ALA A 44 1.68 13.62 -9.84
C ALA A 44 0.54 14.63 -10.05
N CYS A 45 -0.43 14.67 -9.14
CA CYS A 45 -1.53 15.63 -9.16
C CYS A 45 -1.06 17.08 -9.09
N LEU A 46 -0.11 17.39 -8.19
CA LEU A 46 0.46 18.73 -8.08
C LEU A 46 1.20 19.13 -9.36
N LYS A 47 1.99 18.20 -9.93
CA LYS A 47 2.69 18.41 -11.19
C LYS A 47 1.74 18.65 -12.37
N ALA A 48 0.57 18.01 -12.36
CA ALA A 48 -0.50 18.20 -13.35
C ALA A 48 -1.31 19.50 -13.13
N GLY A 49 -0.94 20.35 -12.17
CA GLY A 49 -1.62 21.63 -11.91
C GLY A 49 -2.86 21.52 -11.00
N GLY A 50 -3.04 20.40 -10.31
CA GLY A 50 -4.23 20.15 -9.48
C GLY A 50 -4.35 21.00 -8.22
N THR A 51 -3.27 21.67 -7.80
CA THR A 51 -3.22 22.64 -6.67
C THR A 51 -4.10 22.22 -5.47
N GLY A 52 -5.08 23.05 -5.09
CA GLY A 52 -5.95 22.83 -3.93
C GLY A 52 -6.89 21.63 -4.05
N LYS A 53 -7.05 21.05 -5.25
CA LYS A 53 -7.92 19.88 -5.49
C LYS A 53 -7.25 18.56 -5.10
N CYS A 54 -5.91 18.51 -5.07
CA CYS A 54 -5.18 17.28 -4.79
C CYS A 54 -5.31 16.85 -3.32
N ASN A 55 -5.28 17.80 -2.39
CA ASN A 55 -5.19 17.48 -0.96
C ASN A 55 -6.44 16.80 -0.39
N PRO A 56 -7.67 17.24 -0.70
CA PRO A 56 -8.87 16.54 -0.24
C PRO A 56 -8.94 15.09 -0.74
N VAL A 57 -8.64 14.87 -2.03
CA VAL A 57 -8.64 13.52 -2.61
C VAL A 57 -7.56 12.64 -1.99
N PHE A 58 -6.37 13.19 -1.77
CA PHE A 58 -5.28 12.49 -1.09
C PHE A 58 -5.65 12.05 0.34
N GLN A 59 -6.27 12.94 1.13
CA GLN A 59 -6.67 12.62 2.50
C GLN A 59 -7.70 11.49 2.53
N THR A 60 -8.71 11.54 1.67
CA THR A 60 -9.69 10.45 1.55
C THR A 60 -9.06 9.16 1.03
N ALA A 61 -8.05 9.24 0.14
CA ALA A 61 -7.36 8.06 -0.38
C ALA A 61 -6.49 7.39 0.67
N PHE A 62 -5.89 8.18 1.56
CA PHE A 62 -5.11 7.65 2.66
C PHE A 62 -5.98 6.91 3.68
N THR A 63 -7.21 7.38 3.91
CA THR A 63 -8.09 6.82 4.95
C THR A 63 -9.03 5.72 4.45
N SER A 64 -9.40 5.70 3.17
CA SER A 64 -10.37 4.73 2.65
C SER A 64 -9.96 3.24 2.74
N PRO A 65 -8.67 2.85 2.71
CA PRO A 65 -8.29 1.46 2.90
C PRO A 65 -8.14 1.06 4.38
N LEU A 66 -8.32 2.01 5.31
CA LEU A 66 -8.25 1.72 6.74
C LEU A 66 -9.46 0.88 7.18
N ALA A 67 -9.33 0.26 8.35
CA ALA A 67 -10.26 -0.73 8.88
C ALA A 67 -11.71 -0.23 9.06
N THR A 68 -11.92 1.08 9.15
CA THR A 68 -13.22 1.71 9.37
C THR A 68 -13.95 2.09 8.08
N GLY A 69 -13.33 1.94 6.90
CA GLY A 69 -13.95 2.28 5.63
C GLY A 69 -15.07 1.32 5.24
N SER A 70 -16.11 1.81 4.58
CA SER A 70 -17.15 0.99 3.96
C SER A 70 -16.60 0.12 2.82
N ASN A 71 -17.34 -0.88 2.35
CA ASN A 71 -16.91 -1.80 1.29
C ASN A 71 -16.51 -1.08 -0.02
N CYS A 72 -17.13 0.07 -0.32
CA CYS A 72 -16.92 0.80 -1.58
C CYS A 72 -16.01 2.02 -1.45
N ASP A 73 -15.53 2.38 -0.27
CA ASP A 73 -14.81 3.64 -0.06
C ASP A 73 -13.51 3.71 -0.89
N GLN A 74 -12.73 2.64 -0.95
CA GLN A 74 -11.51 2.61 -1.75
C GLN A 74 -11.81 2.78 -3.26
N GLN A 75 -12.84 2.11 -3.77
CA GLN A 75 -13.26 2.25 -5.17
C GLN A 75 -13.80 3.66 -5.46
N ASN A 76 -14.62 4.21 -4.58
CA ASN A 76 -15.18 5.56 -4.72
C ASN A 76 -14.08 6.62 -4.71
N THR A 77 -13.11 6.48 -3.81
CA THR A 77 -11.96 7.39 -3.80
C THR A 77 -11.10 7.23 -5.04
N THR A 78 -10.89 6.02 -5.53
CA THR A 78 -10.16 5.81 -6.80
C THR A 78 -10.89 6.46 -7.98
N ASN A 79 -12.23 6.37 -8.01
CA ASN A 79 -13.03 7.11 -8.99
C ASN A 79 -12.80 8.62 -8.90
N SER A 80 -12.74 9.19 -7.68
CA SER A 80 -12.40 10.60 -7.49
C SER A 80 -10.98 10.94 -7.95
N MET A 81 -10.01 10.05 -7.74
CA MET A 81 -8.64 10.21 -8.26
C MET A 81 -8.63 10.28 -9.79
N VAL A 82 -9.33 9.38 -10.47
CA VAL A 82 -9.43 9.36 -11.94
C VAL A 82 -10.22 10.57 -12.46
N ASN A 83 -11.34 10.94 -11.82
CA ASN A 83 -12.12 12.13 -12.20
C ASN A 83 -11.28 13.41 -12.14
N LEU A 84 -10.49 13.58 -11.06
CA LEU A 84 -9.60 14.72 -10.95
C LEU A 84 -8.53 14.69 -12.04
N THR A 85 -7.94 13.51 -12.30
CA THR A 85 -6.96 13.32 -13.38
C THR A 85 -7.52 13.76 -14.74
N LYS A 86 -8.76 13.38 -15.06
CA LYS A 86 -9.44 13.78 -16.30
C LYS A 86 -9.60 15.29 -16.42
N SER A 87 -9.85 15.97 -15.31
CA SER A 87 -9.92 17.44 -15.28
C SER A 87 -8.56 18.14 -15.38
N LEU A 88 -7.46 17.40 -15.24
CA LEU A 88 -6.07 17.88 -15.25
C LEU A 88 -5.29 17.30 -16.44
N ASN A 89 -5.90 17.37 -17.63
CA ASN A 89 -5.30 16.92 -18.90
C ASN A 89 -4.98 15.42 -18.98
N ASN A 90 -5.66 14.58 -18.19
CA ASN A 90 -5.52 13.12 -18.26
C ASN A 90 -4.08 12.61 -18.04
N ASP A 91 -3.38 13.15 -17.04
CA ASP A 91 -2.02 12.69 -16.73
C ASP A 91 -1.96 11.16 -16.54
N PRO A 92 -1.17 10.44 -17.37
CA PRO A 92 -1.18 8.97 -17.37
C PRO A 92 -0.59 8.38 -16.09
N GLU A 93 0.32 9.09 -15.42
CA GLU A 93 0.92 8.62 -14.17
C GLU A 93 -0.09 8.69 -13.03
N MET A 94 -0.94 9.72 -12.99
CA MET A 94 -2.05 9.79 -12.04
C MET A 94 -3.05 8.63 -12.23
N ILE A 95 -3.42 8.28 -13.47
CA ILE A 95 -4.28 7.12 -13.74
C ILE A 95 -3.60 5.83 -13.29
N ARG A 96 -2.33 5.60 -13.69
CA ARG A 96 -1.57 4.40 -13.33
C ARG A 96 -1.49 4.22 -11.81
N LEU A 97 -1.23 5.29 -11.07
CA LEU A 97 -1.18 5.26 -9.60
C LEU A 97 -2.55 5.03 -8.98
N ALA A 98 -3.64 5.56 -9.54
CA ALA A 98 -5.00 5.26 -9.10
C ALA A 98 -5.35 3.77 -9.33
N GLN A 99 -4.98 3.20 -10.48
CA GLN A 99 -5.16 1.77 -10.76
C GLN A 99 -4.37 0.88 -9.78
N LEU A 100 -3.15 1.28 -9.39
CA LEU A 100 -2.40 0.55 -8.36
C LEU A 100 -3.02 0.71 -6.97
N PHE A 101 -3.56 1.89 -6.67
CA PHE A 101 -4.17 2.19 -5.39
C PHE A 101 -5.43 1.35 -5.15
N VAL A 102 -6.35 1.23 -6.12
CA VAL A 102 -7.58 0.41 -5.95
C VAL A 102 -7.27 -1.06 -5.73
N GLN A 103 -6.08 -1.50 -6.14
CA GLN A 103 -5.63 -2.87 -6.00
C GLN A 103 -4.87 -3.12 -4.69
N GLN A 104 -4.58 -2.09 -3.88
CA GLN A 104 -3.97 -2.31 -2.56
C GLN A 104 -4.93 -3.07 -1.65
N ALA A 105 -4.43 -4.08 -0.93
CA ALA A 105 -5.22 -4.74 0.09
C ALA A 105 -5.61 -3.77 1.21
N ARG A 106 -6.77 -4.02 1.81
CA ARG A 106 -7.33 -3.18 2.87
C ARG A 106 -6.90 -3.69 4.23
N ASN A 107 -6.77 -2.77 5.19
CA ASN A 107 -6.41 -3.14 6.56
C ASN A 107 -7.56 -3.91 7.24
N VAL A 108 -7.26 -5.07 7.81
CA VAL A 108 -8.23 -6.03 8.38
C VAL A 108 -7.86 -6.45 9.82
N PRO A 109 -8.22 -5.66 10.85
CA PRO A 109 -7.79 -5.93 12.22
C PRO A 109 -8.38 -7.20 12.82
N ASN A 110 -9.51 -7.69 12.29
CA ASN A 110 -10.18 -8.91 12.75
C ASN A 110 -9.81 -10.16 11.93
N SER A 111 -8.85 -10.05 11.00
CA SER A 111 -8.44 -11.14 10.09
C SER A 111 -9.60 -11.71 9.25
N LEU A 112 -10.66 -10.94 9.03
CA LEU A 112 -11.72 -11.26 8.07
C LEU A 112 -11.47 -10.48 6.78
N GLN A 113 -11.75 -11.11 5.65
CA GLN A 113 -11.62 -10.42 4.37
C GLN A 113 -12.57 -9.23 4.27
N VAL A 114 -12.08 -8.19 3.59
CA VAL A 114 -12.94 -7.06 3.27
C VAL A 114 -13.75 -7.40 2.02
N PRO A 115 -15.09 -7.37 2.08
CA PRO A 115 -15.92 -7.64 0.91
C PRO A 115 -15.61 -6.68 -0.24
N TYR A 116 -15.78 -7.14 -1.47
CA TYR A 116 -15.62 -6.28 -2.65
C TYR A 116 -16.79 -5.31 -2.77
N CYS A 117 -16.51 -4.16 -3.40
CA CYS A 117 -17.57 -3.22 -3.74
C CYS A 117 -18.51 -3.86 -4.78
N GLN A 118 -19.81 -3.90 -4.46
CA GLN A 118 -20.85 -4.44 -5.34
C GLN A 118 -21.43 -3.38 -6.29
N GLN A 119 -20.58 -2.44 -6.71
CA GLN A 119 -20.95 -1.37 -7.62
C GLN A 119 -19.96 -1.36 -8.78
N ALA A 120 -20.45 -1.09 -9.98
CA ALA A 120 -19.57 -0.87 -11.12
C ALA A 120 -18.71 0.38 -10.88
N SER A 121 -17.48 0.37 -11.40
CA SER A 121 -16.68 1.58 -11.41
C SER A 121 -17.33 2.63 -12.31
N LYS A 122 -17.21 3.92 -11.93
CA LYS A 122 -17.67 5.05 -12.74
C LYS A 122 -16.71 5.40 -13.88
N ASN A 123 -15.47 4.91 -13.79
CA ASN A 123 -14.40 5.18 -14.74
C ASN A 123 -13.96 3.90 -15.43
N VAL A 124 -13.90 3.92 -16.77
CA VAL A 124 -13.52 2.78 -17.61
C VAL A 124 -12.08 2.31 -17.34
N GLU A 125 -11.20 3.22 -16.91
CA GLU A 125 -9.81 2.95 -16.54
C GLU A 125 -9.70 2.03 -15.32
N LEU A 126 -10.79 1.85 -14.58
CA LEU A 126 -10.86 1.03 -13.37
C LEU A 126 -11.74 -0.22 -13.57
N THR A 127 -12.27 -0.44 -14.77
CA THR A 127 -13.09 -1.62 -15.07
C THR A 127 -12.30 -2.89 -14.81
N GLY A 128 -12.87 -3.80 -14.01
CA GLY A 128 -12.23 -5.06 -13.66
C GLY A 128 -11.09 -4.96 -12.64
N LEU A 129 -10.84 -3.78 -12.06
CA LEU A 129 -9.85 -3.60 -10.99
C LEU A 129 -10.52 -3.67 -9.60
N PHE A 130 -9.82 -4.30 -8.66
CA PHE A 130 -10.30 -4.55 -7.30
C PHE A 130 -9.14 -4.77 -6.35
N HIS A 131 -9.37 -4.56 -5.05
CA HIS A 131 -8.34 -4.70 -4.02
C HIS A 131 -7.84 -6.15 -3.90
N CYS A 132 -6.55 -6.33 -3.63
CA CYS A 132 -6.05 -7.62 -3.18
C CYS A 132 -6.65 -8.00 -1.82
N GLN A 133 -6.60 -9.28 -1.47
CA GLN A 133 -6.80 -9.73 -0.07
C GLN A 133 -5.47 -10.10 0.57
N PHE A 134 -5.42 -10.01 1.89
CA PHE A 134 -4.29 -10.47 2.67
C PHE A 134 -4.31 -11.98 2.89
N ALA A 135 -3.14 -12.61 2.97
CA ALA A 135 -2.99 -14.05 3.17
C ALA A 135 -3.53 -14.49 4.55
N GLY A 136 -3.35 -13.65 5.58
CA GLY A 136 -3.89 -13.90 6.91
C GLY A 136 -5.39 -13.68 7.04
N SER A 137 -6.07 -13.16 6.00
CA SER A 137 -7.51 -12.93 6.04
C SER A 137 -8.29 -14.19 5.71
N LYS A 138 -9.20 -14.58 6.61
CA LYS A 138 -10.09 -15.73 6.40
C LYS A 138 -11.16 -15.37 5.36
N PHE A 139 -11.25 -16.17 4.30
CA PHE A 139 -12.39 -16.14 3.38
C PHE A 139 -13.65 -16.52 4.17
N SER A 140 -14.69 -15.68 4.15
CA SER A 140 -15.99 -16.12 4.66
C SER A 140 -16.51 -17.26 3.77
N SER A 141 -17.21 -18.21 4.39
CA SER A 141 -17.94 -19.26 3.66
C SER A 141 -19.01 -18.69 2.72
N ASP A 142 -19.54 -17.51 3.06
CA ASP A 142 -20.37 -16.69 2.17
C ASP A 142 -19.47 -15.93 1.18
N GLN A 143 -19.40 -16.44 -0.06
CA GLN A 143 -18.65 -15.79 -1.15
C GLN A 143 -19.49 -14.75 -1.91
N THR A 144 -20.80 -14.65 -1.66
CA THR A 144 -21.72 -13.83 -2.46
C THR A 144 -21.40 -12.33 -2.40
N ARG A 145 -20.68 -11.88 -1.36
CA ARG A 145 -20.15 -10.49 -1.23
C ARG A 145 -18.64 -10.37 -1.43
N ASN A 146 -17.95 -11.49 -1.63
CA ASN A 146 -16.50 -11.57 -1.86
C ASN A 146 -16.17 -11.80 -3.33
N LEU A 147 -17.11 -11.49 -4.22
CA LEU A 147 -16.93 -11.62 -5.65
C LEU A 147 -17.18 -10.27 -6.32
N LEU A 148 -16.39 -9.94 -7.34
CA LEU A 148 -16.64 -8.73 -8.11
C LEU A 148 -17.99 -8.83 -8.79
N LEU A 149 -18.61 -7.67 -9.01
CA LEU A 149 -19.79 -7.56 -9.85
C LEU A 149 -19.54 -8.27 -11.20
N GLY A 150 -20.26 -9.36 -11.45
CA GLY A 150 -20.15 -10.15 -12.69
C GLY A 150 -19.04 -11.22 -12.72
N ILE A 151 -18.30 -11.44 -11.64
CA ILE A 151 -17.30 -12.51 -11.51
C ILE A 151 -17.79 -13.56 -10.52
N PHE A 152 -17.68 -14.84 -10.84
CA PHE A 152 -18.18 -15.94 -10.00
C PHE A 152 -17.09 -16.59 -9.12
N ALA A 153 -15.81 -16.36 -9.42
CA ALA A 153 -14.68 -16.80 -8.60
C ALA A 153 -13.42 -15.99 -8.93
N VAL A 154 -12.58 -15.75 -7.91
CA VAL A 154 -11.21 -15.26 -8.08
C VAL A 154 -10.28 -16.46 -7.85
N ASN A 155 -9.45 -16.80 -8.84
CA ASN A 155 -8.57 -17.99 -8.78
C ASN A 155 -7.11 -17.60 -9.07
N PRO A 156 -6.18 -17.80 -8.12
CA PRO A 156 -6.38 -18.30 -6.75
C PRO A 156 -7.16 -17.31 -5.87
N PRO A 157 -7.87 -17.78 -4.83
CA PRO A 157 -8.61 -16.91 -3.92
C PRO A 157 -7.75 -15.78 -3.35
N GLY A 158 -8.30 -14.56 -3.31
CA GLY A 158 -7.64 -13.38 -2.73
C GLY A 158 -6.61 -12.69 -3.65
N SER A 159 -6.40 -13.22 -4.86
CA SER A 159 -5.64 -12.54 -5.91
C SER A 159 -6.31 -11.26 -6.40
N SER A 160 -5.60 -10.50 -7.22
CA SER A 160 -6.08 -9.32 -7.93
C SER A 160 -5.40 -9.21 -9.31
N PRO A 161 -5.78 -8.25 -10.17
CA PRO A 161 -5.14 -8.10 -11.47
C PRO A 161 -3.64 -7.78 -11.39
N VAL A 162 -3.17 -7.12 -10.32
CA VAL A 162 -1.75 -6.83 -10.07
C VAL A 162 -1.03 -7.95 -9.29
N LYS A 163 -1.77 -8.78 -8.55
CA LYS A 163 -1.24 -9.93 -7.80
C LYS A 163 -2.00 -11.20 -8.18
N LYS A 164 -1.59 -11.82 -9.28
CA LYS A 164 -2.31 -12.95 -9.92
C LYS A 164 -2.05 -14.32 -9.29
N ASP A 165 -1.01 -14.43 -8.46
CA ASP A 165 -0.50 -15.67 -7.89
C ASP A 165 -1.04 -15.99 -6.49
N GLY A 166 -1.95 -15.16 -5.96
CA GLY A 166 -2.55 -15.38 -4.64
C GLY A 166 -2.77 -14.10 -3.86
N PRO A 167 -3.12 -14.22 -2.56
CA PRO A 167 -3.23 -13.07 -1.69
C PRO A 167 -1.86 -12.40 -1.45
N VAL A 168 -1.91 -11.15 -0.97
CA VAL A 168 -0.72 -10.42 -0.53
C VAL A 168 -0.31 -10.93 0.84
N LEU A 169 0.99 -11.16 1.05
CA LEU A 169 1.50 -11.58 2.35
C LEU A 169 1.29 -10.48 3.41
N ASP A 170 1.04 -10.89 4.64
CA ASP A 170 0.87 -9.96 5.75
C ASP A 170 2.17 -9.22 6.05
N GLY A 171 2.06 -7.91 6.32
CA GLY A 171 3.21 -7.08 6.66
C GLY A 171 4.22 -6.91 5.51
N ILE A 172 3.77 -6.91 4.24
CA ILE A 172 4.53 -6.45 3.05
C ILE A 172 3.92 -5.16 2.46
#